data_AF-A0A2T3B1J7-F1
#
_entry.id   AF-A0A2T3B1J7-F1
#
_cell.length_a   1.000
_cell.length_b   1.000
_cell.length_c   1.000
_cell.angle_alpha   90.00
_cell.angle_beta   90.00
_cell.angle_gamma   90.00
#
_symmetry.space_group_name_H-M   'P 1'
#
loop_
_entity.id
_entity.type
_entity.pdbx_description
1 polymer ?
#
loop_
_entity_poly.entity_id
_entity_poly.type
_entity_poly.pdbx_seq_one_letter_code
_entity_poly.pdbx_strand_id
1 'polypeptide(L)'
;MRHRWVKELVDAVSWLEELGFIHGDLAVRNLAVDSSNRLKLFDFGSATTSDHYDYIADVKRDHSGLSTCLHFILTGVDPFANLHSAQEVRRIESQLLAGHAPIGAGAEILSHIIQAGWTGKAGSTKFVEVKKHVETIIGPGDLENPTDVPEGHYQRLASRCTEWLERATPDKRWMNADDYCAACTAKGYKVKLDIWR
;
A
#
# COMPACT_ATOMS: atom_id res chain seq x y z
N MET A 1 10.11 -3.97 17.84
CA MET A 1 8.71 -3.93 17.37
C MET A 1 8.48 -3.25 15.99
N ARG A 2 8.60 -1.91 15.81
CA ARG A 2 8.25 -1.23 14.53
C ARG A 2 8.99 -1.77 13.29
N HIS A 3 10.27 -2.08 13.43
CA HIS A 3 11.08 -2.67 12.35
C HIS A 3 10.56 -4.02 11.84
N ARG A 4 9.89 -4.80 12.70
CA ARG A 4 9.23 -6.05 12.28
C ARG A 4 8.06 -5.75 11.36
N TRP A 5 7.17 -4.83 11.75
CA TRP A 5 6.03 -4.45 10.94
C TRP A 5 6.45 -3.88 9.59
N VAL A 6 7.56 -3.15 9.54
CA VAL A 6 8.18 -2.75 8.28
C VAL A 6 8.54 -3.96 7.41
N LYS A 7 9.26 -4.95 7.96
CA LYS A 7 9.61 -6.18 7.24
C LYS A 7 8.38 -6.94 6.75
N GLU A 8 7.39 -7.11 7.62
CA GLU A 8 6.14 -7.82 7.30
C GLU A 8 5.33 -7.11 6.21
N LEU A 9 5.35 -5.77 6.20
CA LEU A 9 4.70 -5.00 5.14
C LEU A 9 5.41 -5.19 3.80
N VAL A 10 6.75 -5.08 3.77
CA VAL A 10 7.51 -5.29 2.51
C VAL A 10 7.45 -6.75 2.05
N ASP A 11 7.35 -7.71 2.97
CA ASP A 11 7.07 -9.11 2.67
C ASP A 11 5.71 -9.28 1.99
N ALA A 12 4.65 -8.66 2.54
CA ALA A 12 3.30 -8.78 2.00
C ALA A 12 3.17 -8.21 0.58
N VAL A 13 3.74 -7.03 0.31
CA VAL A 13 3.68 -6.42 -1.03
C VAL A 13 4.60 -7.14 -2.04
N SER A 14 5.75 -7.65 -1.60
CA SER A 14 6.61 -8.50 -2.43
C SER A 14 5.92 -9.80 -2.80
N TRP A 15 5.22 -10.42 -1.86
CA TRP A 15 4.44 -11.64 -2.09
C TRP A 15 3.28 -11.40 -3.05
N LEU A 16 2.59 -10.26 -2.93
CA LEU A 16 1.51 -9.90 -3.86
C LEU A 16 2.04 -9.72 -5.29
N GLU A 17 3.20 -9.05 -5.45
CA GLU A 17 3.91 -8.92 -6.72
C GLU A 17 4.30 -10.29 -7.31
N GLU A 18 4.77 -11.23 -6.49
CA GLU A 18 5.11 -12.60 -6.92
C GLU A 18 3.90 -13.38 -7.45
N LEU A 19 2.71 -13.10 -6.93
CA LEU A 19 1.45 -13.67 -7.43
C LEU A 19 0.96 -12.97 -8.71
N GLY A 20 1.63 -11.92 -9.18
CA GLY A 20 1.23 -11.14 -10.37
C GLY A 20 0.14 -10.11 -10.09
N PHE A 21 -0.03 -9.73 -8.82
CA PHE A 21 -1.01 -8.75 -8.36
C PHE A 21 -0.32 -7.50 -7.80
N ILE A 22 -1.07 -6.41 -7.81
CA ILE A 22 -0.80 -5.20 -7.04
C ILE A 22 -2.03 -4.90 -6.18
N HIS A 23 -1.87 -4.23 -5.03
CA HIS A 23 -2.98 -4.01 -4.10
C HIS A 23 -3.95 -2.94 -4.63
N GLY A 24 -3.43 -1.91 -5.30
CA GLY A 24 -4.20 -0.84 -5.94
C GLY A 24 -4.83 0.18 -4.99
N ASP A 25 -4.75 -0.08 -3.67
CA ASP A 25 -5.22 0.80 -2.59
C ASP A 25 -4.37 0.62 -1.32
N LEU A 26 -3.05 0.51 -1.47
CA LEU A 26 -2.17 0.35 -0.31
C LEU A 26 -2.17 1.62 0.56
N ALA A 27 -2.72 1.53 1.77
CA ALA A 27 -2.84 2.67 2.68
C ALA A 27 -2.79 2.24 4.16
N VAL A 28 -2.53 3.19 5.05
CA VAL A 28 -2.44 2.95 6.51
C VAL A 28 -3.71 2.31 7.07
N ARG A 29 -4.89 2.72 6.57
CA ARG A 29 -6.20 2.16 6.96
C ARG A 29 -6.36 0.67 6.64
N ASN A 30 -5.55 0.13 5.72
CA ASN A 30 -5.55 -1.25 5.25
C ASN A 30 -4.50 -2.10 5.97
N LEU A 31 -3.90 -1.58 7.05
CA LEU A 31 -2.99 -2.29 7.94
C LEU A 31 -3.69 -2.66 9.24
N ALA A 32 -3.57 -3.91 9.65
CA ALA A 32 -4.04 -4.40 10.95
C ALA A 32 -2.91 -5.11 11.70
N VAL A 33 -3.08 -5.26 13.01
CA VAL A 33 -2.20 -6.08 13.84
C VAL A 33 -3.06 -7.14 14.52
N ASP A 34 -2.65 -8.40 14.40
CA ASP A 34 -3.35 -9.51 15.03
C ASP A 34 -3.00 -9.67 16.52
N SER A 35 -3.64 -10.64 17.18
CA SER A 35 -3.41 -10.95 18.60
C SER A 35 -1.98 -11.37 18.93
N SER A 36 -1.16 -11.71 17.93
CA SER A 36 0.25 -12.07 18.07
C SER A 36 1.19 -10.94 17.69
N ASN A 37 0.66 -9.72 17.60
CA ASN A 37 1.40 -8.52 17.29
C ASN A 37 2.07 -8.57 15.89
N ARG A 38 1.48 -9.29 14.94
CA ARG A 38 1.93 -9.38 13.56
C ARG A 38 1.12 -8.44 12.68
N LEU A 39 1.80 -7.67 11.83
CA LEU A 39 1.14 -6.83 10.83
C LEU A 39 0.49 -7.70 9.75
N LYS A 40 -0.69 -7.29 9.31
CA LYS A 40 -1.47 -7.87 8.21
C LYS A 40 -1.93 -6.76 7.27
N LEU A 41 -1.73 -6.99 5.98
CA LEU A 41 -2.34 -6.21 4.91
C LEU A 41 -3.70 -6.85 4.56
N PHE A 42 -4.74 -6.04 4.41
CA PHE A 42 -6.08 -6.50 4.05
C PHE A 42 -6.77 -5.50 3.11
N ASP A 43 -7.98 -5.82 2.68
CA ASP A 43 -8.78 -5.05 1.72
C ASP A 43 -8.26 -5.07 0.27
N PHE A 44 -8.18 -6.27 -0.28
CA PHE A 44 -7.77 -6.53 -1.67
C PHE A 44 -8.88 -6.22 -2.71
N GLY A 45 -9.90 -5.44 -2.36
CA GLY A 45 -11.02 -5.12 -3.26
C GLY A 45 -10.61 -4.31 -4.50
N SER A 46 -9.48 -3.61 -4.43
CA SER A 46 -8.88 -2.83 -5.52
C SER A 46 -7.68 -3.53 -6.17
N ALA A 47 -7.41 -4.78 -5.81
CA ALA A 47 -6.24 -5.48 -6.35
C ALA A 47 -6.41 -5.73 -7.84
N THR A 48 -5.36 -5.45 -8.61
CA THR A 48 -5.35 -5.63 -10.07
C THR A 48 -4.22 -6.59 -10.47
N THR A 49 -4.47 -7.34 -11.53
CA THR A 49 -3.51 -8.27 -12.12
C THR A 49 -2.62 -7.56 -13.14
N SER A 50 -1.45 -8.12 -13.43
CA SER A 50 -0.48 -7.55 -14.39
C SER A 50 -0.99 -7.36 -15.83
N ASP A 51 -2.09 -8.01 -16.21
CA ASP A 51 -2.78 -7.82 -17.50
C ASP A 51 -3.86 -6.73 -17.48
N HIS A 52 -4.18 -6.17 -16.31
CA HIS A 52 -5.13 -5.07 -16.16
C HIS A 52 -4.55 -3.75 -16.69
N TYR A 53 -5.35 -2.96 -17.40
CA TYR A 53 -4.88 -1.74 -18.06
C TYR A 53 -4.37 -0.66 -17.07
N ASP A 54 -4.91 -0.64 -15.84
CA ASP A 54 -4.49 0.26 -14.76
C ASP A 54 -3.26 -0.22 -13.98
N TYR A 55 -2.76 -1.44 -14.23
CA TYR A 55 -1.71 -2.06 -13.39
C TYR A 55 -0.48 -1.16 -13.21
N ILE A 56 -0.03 -0.48 -14.27
CA ILE A 56 1.14 0.41 -14.20
C ILE A 56 0.87 1.65 -13.32
N ALA A 57 -0.35 2.17 -13.35
CA ALA A 57 -0.75 3.28 -12.48
C ALA A 57 -0.86 2.81 -11.02
N ASP A 58 -1.43 1.63 -10.82
CA ASP A 58 -1.58 1.00 -9.50
C ASP A 58 -0.23 0.67 -8.85
N VAL A 59 0.76 0.22 -9.63
CA VAL A 59 2.14 0.03 -9.13
C VAL A 59 2.71 1.34 -8.57
N LYS A 60 2.53 2.46 -9.28
CA LYS A 60 2.99 3.77 -8.78
C LYS A 60 2.23 4.19 -7.53
N ARG A 61 0.91 3.96 -7.50
CA ARG A 61 0.07 4.25 -6.34
C ARG A 61 0.52 3.45 -5.12
N ASP A 62 0.78 2.17 -5.27
CA ASP A 62 1.23 1.30 -4.19
C ASP A 62 2.65 1.62 -3.72
N HIS A 63 3.56 2.09 -4.59
CA HIS A 63 4.85 2.62 -4.13
C HIS A 63 4.70 3.85 -3.23
N SER A 64 3.79 4.77 -3.59
CA SER A 64 3.47 5.94 -2.77
C SER A 64 2.76 5.54 -1.46
N GLY A 65 1.82 4.58 -1.56
CA GLY A 65 1.11 3.98 -0.44
C GLY A 65 2.06 3.30 0.55
N LEU A 66 2.96 2.45 0.05
CA LEU A 66 4.01 1.79 0.82
C LEU A 66 4.88 2.82 1.55
N SER A 67 5.28 3.89 0.87
CA SER A 67 6.08 4.98 1.47
C SER A 67 5.36 5.65 2.63
N THR A 68 4.06 5.92 2.47
CA THR A 68 3.20 6.47 3.52
C THR A 68 3.06 5.51 4.70
N CYS A 69 2.85 4.22 4.43
CA CYS A 69 2.77 3.18 5.44
C CYS A 69 4.08 2.99 6.21
N LEU A 70 5.23 2.97 5.53
CA LEU A 70 6.55 2.88 6.15
C LEU A 70 6.82 4.09 7.05
N HIS A 71 6.52 5.30 6.55
CA HIS A 71 6.60 6.52 7.34
C HIS A 71 5.71 6.45 8.59
N PHE A 72 4.44 6.04 8.45
CA PHE A 72 3.53 5.90 9.57
C PHE A 72 4.01 4.86 10.59
N ILE A 73 4.45 3.68 10.15
CA ILE A 73 4.95 2.63 11.06
C ILE A 73 6.13 3.13 11.89
N LEU A 74 7.06 3.86 11.27
CA LEU A 74 8.29 4.32 11.92
C LEU A 74 8.08 5.55 12.81
N THR A 75 7.14 6.44 12.45
CA THR A 75 6.97 7.74 13.13
C THR A 75 5.68 7.84 13.95
N GLY A 76 4.65 7.08 13.61
CA GLY A 76 3.27 7.24 14.08
C GLY A 76 2.49 8.35 13.37
N VAL A 77 3.05 8.98 12.33
CA VAL A 77 2.45 10.11 11.63
C VAL A 77 1.95 9.67 10.25
N ASP A 78 0.64 9.75 10.08
CA ASP A 78 -0.03 9.61 8.78
C ASP A 78 -0.28 11.03 8.21
N PRO A 79 0.32 11.38 7.06
CA PRO A 79 0.09 12.66 6.38
C PRO A 79 -1.38 12.96 6.08
N PHE A 80 -2.26 11.95 6.09
CA PHE A 80 -3.67 12.05 5.72
C PHE A 80 -4.66 11.95 6.90
N ALA A 81 -4.20 11.74 8.14
CA ALA A 81 -5.08 11.38 9.27
C ALA A 81 -6.18 12.41 9.63
N ASN A 82 -6.00 13.69 9.31
CA ASN A 82 -6.89 14.77 9.73
C ASN A 82 -7.36 15.63 8.54
N LEU A 83 -7.56 15.02 7.37
CA LEU A 83 -8.05 15.73 6.20
C LEU A 83 -9.56 15.62 6.09
N HIS A 84 -10.23 16.73 5.79
CA HIS A 84 -11.69 16.80 5.76
C HIS A 84 -12.23 17.12 4.37
N SER A 85 -11.35 17.30 3.39
CA SER A 85 -11.71 17.63 2.02
C SER A 85 -10.76 17.01 0.99
N ALA A 86 -11.30 16.73 -0.20
CA ALA A 86 -10.50 16.27 -1.33
C ALA A 86 -9.47 17.31 -1.79
N GLN A 87 -9.66 18.59 -1.49
CA GLN A 87 -8.68 19.63 -1.80
C GLN A 87 -7.44 19.52 -0.90
N GLU A 88 -7.64 19.23 0.39
CA GLU A 88 -6.53 19.01 1.31
C GLU A 88 -5.74 17.75 0.95
N VAL A 89 -6.44 16.66 0.60
CA VAL A 89 -5.80 15.42 0.11
C VAL A 89 -4.90 15.72 -1.08
N ARG A 90 -5.43 16.38 -2.13
CA ARG A 90 -4.65 16.76 -3.31
C ARG A 90 -3.46 17.66 -2.99
N ARG A 91 -3.61 18.56 -2.00
CA ARG A 91 -2.51 19.43 -1.58
C ARG A 91 -1.38 18.62 -0.95
N ILE A 92 -1.70 17.67 -0.07
CA ILE A 92 -0.71 16.79 0.54
C ILE A 92 -0.07 15.89 -0.52
N GLU A 93 -0.85 15.26 -1.40
CA GLU A 93 -0.34 14.46 -2.52
C GLU A 93 0.63 15.26 -3.40
N SER A 94 0.28 16.50 -3.74
CA SER A 94 1.15 17.38 -4.53
C SER A 94 2.47 17.69 -3.81
N GLN A 95 2.44 17.84 -2.48
CA GLN A 95 3.65 18.08 -1.67
C GLN A 95 4.55 16.85 -1.60
N LEU A 96 3.95 15.65 -1.45
CA LEU A 96 4.65 14.37 -1.46
C LEU A 96 5.30 14.14 -2.84
N LEU A 97 4.54 14.34 -3.92
CA LEU A 97 5.01 14.17 -5.29
C LEU A 97 6.15 15.12 -5.64
N ALA A 98 6.11 16.35 -5.13
CA ALA A 98 7.17 17.34 -5.30
C ALA A 98 8.43 17.05 -4.45
N GLY A 99 8.40 16.04 -3.55
CA GLY A 99 9.52 15.71 -2.67
C GLY A 99 9.73 16.73 -1.53
N HIS A 100 8.71 17.53 -1.23
CA HIS A 100 8.77 18.56 -0.17
C HIS A 100 8.30 18.06 1.19
N ALA A 101 7.80 16.83 1.27
CA ALA A 101 7.30 16.28 2.51
C ALA A 101 8.45 15.93 3.47
N PRO A 102 8.40 16.37 4.73
CA PRO A 102 9.40 16.04 5.72
C PRO A 102 9.32 14.55 6.07
N ILE A 103 10.49 13.93 6.27
CA ILE A 103 10.58 12.60 6.88
C ILE A 103 10.60 12.79 8.39
N GLY A 104 9.61 12.24 9.09
CA GLY A 104 9.51 12.32 10.54
C GLY A 104 10.61 11.54 11.26
N ALA A 105 10.82 11.88 12.54
CA ALA A 105 11.82 11.24 13.38
C ALA A 105 11.59 9.72 13.53
N GLY A 106 12.63 8.93 13.27
CA GLY A 106 12.62 7.47 13.23
C GLY A 106 12.52 6.89 11.81
N ALA A 107 12.04 7.64 10.81
CA ALA A 107 11.93 7.18 9.43
C ALA A 107 13.14 7.54 8.55
N GLU A 108 14.12 8.28 9.08
CA GLU A 108 15.28 8.77 8.32
C GLU A 108 16.11 7.63 7.74
N ILE A 109 16.15 6.49 8.43
CA ILE A 109 16.82 5.27 7.97
C ILE A 109 16.29 4.80 6.60
N LEU A 110 15.00 5.01 6.31
CA LEU A 110 14.36 4.65 5.04
C LEU A 110 14.03 5.88 4.17
N SER A 111 14.61 7.04 4.47
CA SER A 111 14.28 8.31 3.81
C SER A 111 14.35 8.23 2.27
N HIS A 112 15.38 7.61 1.71
CA HIS A 112 15.54 7.48 0.26
C HIS A 112 14.45 6.60 -0.39
N ILE A 113 14.02 5.53 0.28
CA ILE A 113 12.94 4.64 -0.19
C ILE A 113 11.59 5.39 -0.12
N ILE A 114 11.31 6.02 1.02
CA ILE A 114 10.06 6.78 1.23
C ILE A 114 9.95 7.93 0.22
N GLN A 115 11.03 8.70 0.03
CA GLN A 115 11.05 9.77 -0.95
C GLN A 115 10.92 9.25 -2.40
N ALA A 116 11.56 8.12 -2.73
CA ALA A 116 11.45 7.54 -4.06
C ALA A 116 10.02 7.09 -4.39
N GLY A 117 9.30 6.50 -3.44
CA GLY A 117 7.90 6.12 -3.66
C GLY A 117 6.95 7.31 -3.71
N TRP A 118 7.06 8.28 -2.78
CA TRP A 118 6.24 9.50 -2.82
C TRP A 118 6.43 10.34 -4.08
N THR A 119 7.66 10.44 -4.59
CA THR A 119 7.96 11.20 -5.83
C THR A 119 7.69 10.39 -7.11
N GLY A 120 7.20 9.15 -6.99
CA GLY A 120 6.94 8.25 -8.12
C GLY A 120 8.18 7.69 -8.80
N LYS A 121 9.39 8.01 -8.32
CA LYS A 121 10.67 7.51 -8.86
C LYS A 121 10.85 6.00 -8.66
N ALA A 122 10.16 5.41 -7.70
CA ALA A 122 10.17 3.96 -7.46
C ALA A 122 9.23 3.18 -8.40
N GLY A 123 8.44 3.84 -9.25
CA GLY A 123 7.38 3.20 -10.06
C GLY A 123 7.83 2.11 -11.05
N SER A 124 9.14 1.97 -11.30
CA SER A 124 9.72 0.88 -12.10
C SER A 124 10.52 -0.14 -11.27
N THR A 125 10.68 0.09 -9.96
CA THR A 125 11.39 -0.81 -9.04
C THR A 125 10.44 -1.90 -8.58
N LYS A 126 10.90 -3.15 -8.58
CA LYS A 126 10.08 -4.26 -8.09
C LYS A 126 9.97 -4.23 -6.57
N PHE A 127 8.84 -4.64 -6.01
CA PHE A 127 8.65 -4.71 -4.56
C PHE A 127 9.62 -5.69 -3.90
N VAL A 128 10.00 -6.78 -4.59
CA VAL A 128 11.07 -7.69 -4.11
C VAL A 128 12.43 -7.00 -3.98
N GLU A 129 12.73 -5.98 -4.81
CA GLU A 129 13.96 -5.19 -4.70
C GLU A 129 13.86 -4.18 -3.55
N VAL A 130 12.70 -3.53 -3.39
CA VAL A 130 12.44 -2.66 -2.24
C VAL A 130 12.59 -3.43 -0.93
N LYS A 131 12.02 -4.64 -0.84
CA LYS A 131 12.17 -5.55 0.30
C LYS A 131 13.65 -5.77 0.64
N LYS A 132 14.46 -6.19 -0.35
CA LYS A 132 15.90 -6.43 -0.14
C LYS A 132 16.64 -5.19 0.39
N HIS A 133 16.32 -4.01 -0.14
CA HIS A 133 16.93 -2.76 0.34
C HIS A 133 16.51 -2.45 1.79
N VAL A 134 15.23 -2.57 2.11
CA VAL A 134 14.71 -2.37 3.48
C VAL A 134 15.34 -3.33 4.47
N GLU A 135 15.41 -4.63 4.13
CA GLU A 135 16.02 -5.66 4.99
C GLU A 135 17.52 -5.40 5.20
N THR A 136 18.22 -4.92 4.18
CA THR A 136 19.64 -4.54 4.28
C THR A 136 19.84 -3.38 5.25
N ILE A 137 18.98 -2.36 5.20
CA ILE A 137 19.09 -1.16 6.06
C ILE A 137 18.70 -1.47 7.51
N ILE A 138 17.59 -2.17 7.71
CA ILE A 138 17.10 -2.51 9.05
C ILE A 138 17.97 -3.60 9.71
N GLY A 139 18.61 -4.43 8.89
CA GLY A 139 19.42 -5.55 9.34
C GLY A 139 18.58 -6.69 9.95
N PRO A 140 19.23 -7.74 10.47
CA PRO A 140 18.55 -8.91 11.05
C PRO A 140 17.85 -8.63 12.39
N GLY A 141 17.98 -7.43 12.96
CA GLY A 141 17.64 -7.09 14.36
C GLY A 141 16.23 -7.47 14.83
N ASP A 142 16.20 -8.02 16.06
CA ASP A 142 15.12 -8.41 16.96
C ASP A 142 13.77 -8.77 16.32
N LEU A 143 13.76 -9.95 15.70
CA LEU A 143 12.58 -10.81 15.74
C LEU A 143 12.36 -11.25 17.20
N GLU A 144 11.93 -10.35 18.11
CA GLU A 144 11.38 -10.75 19.41
C GLU A 144 10.40 -11.92 19.20
N ASN A 145 10.66 -13.07 19.80
CA ASN A 145 9.86 -14.27 19.57
C ASN A 145 8.37 -13.96 19.80
N PRO A 146 7.52 -14.04 18.75
CA PRO A 146 6.10 -13.84 18.93
C PRO A 146 5.55 -14.94 19.83
N THR A 147 4.50 -14.60 20.59
CA THR A 147 3.61 -15.59 21.21
C THR A 147 3.23 -16.68 20.21
N ASP A 148 3.28 -17.95 20.66
CA ASP A 148 3.13 -19.21 19.91
C ASP A 148 1.83 -19.33 19.07
N VAL A 149 1.71 -18.58 17.98
CA VAL A 149 0.83 -18.99 16.89
C VAL A 149 1.63 -19.90 15.97
N PRO A 150 1.21 -21.18 15.79
CA PRO A 150 1.95 -22.11 14.95
C PRO A 150 2.10 -21.56 13.53
N GLU A 151 3.30 -21.70 12.95
CA GLU A 151 3.61 -21.27 11.58
C GLU A 151 2.56 -21.74 10.55
N GLY A 152 1.98 -22.93 10.77
CA GLY A 152 0.90 -23.45 9.93
C GLY A 152 -0.38 -22.60 9.90
N HIS A 153 -0.62 -21.72 10.88
CA HIS A 153 -1.74 -20.77 10.82
C HIS A 153 -1.53 -19.74 9.71
N TYR A 154 -0.35 -19.10 9.65
CA TYR A 154 -0.06 -18.09 8.64
C TYR A 154 0.09 -18.69 7.24
N GLN A 155 0.65 -19.89 7.14
CA GLN A 155 0.67 -20.64 5.87
C GLN A 155 -0.74 -20.89 5.34
N ARG A 156 -1.67 -21.35 6.19
CA ARG A 156 -3.08 -21.53 5.79
C ARG A 156 -3.77 -20.21 5.43
N LEU A 157 -3.45 -19.12 6.14
CA LEU A 157 -3.98 -17.80 5.81
C LEU A 157 -3.50 -17.35 4.43
N ALA A 158 -2.21 -17.49 4.14
CA ALA A 158 -1.63 -17.17 2.84
C ALA A 158 -2.31 -17.96 1.71
N SER A 159 -2.47 -19.29 1.87
CA SER A 159 -3.17 -20.13 0.88
C SER A 159 -4.60 -19.65 0.62
N ARG A 160 -5.36 -19.30 1.67
CA ARG A 160 -6.72 -18.78 1.53
C ARG A 160 -6.77 -17.43 0.81
N CYS A 161 -5.80 -16.56 1.07
CA CYS A 161 -5.69 -15.27 0.37
C CYS A 161 -5.36 -15.48 -1.11
N THR A 162 -4.43 -16.39 -1.45
CA THR A 162 -4.12 -16.75 -2.84
C THR A 162 -5.36 -17.29 -3.56
N GLU A 163 -6.05 -18.27 -2.97
CA GLU A 163 -7.26 -18.84 -3.56
C GLU A 163 -8.37 -17.79 -3.76
N TRP A 164 -8.49 -16.83 -2.84
CA TRP A 164 -9.44 -15.74 -2.97
C TRP A 164 -9.06 -14.79 -4.11
N LEU A 165 -7.79 -14.37 -4.20
CA LEU A 165 -7.28 -13.49 -5.26
C LEU A 165 -7.47 -14.10 -6.65
N GLU A 166 -7.14 -15.39 -6.81
CA GLU A 166 -7.29 -16.11 -8.08
C GLU A 166 -8.75 -16.24 -8.54
N ARG A 167 -9.71 -16.25 -7.60
CA ARG A 167 -11.14 -16.42 -7.88
C ARG A 167 -11.92 -15.11 -7.83
N ALA A 168 -11.29 -14.03 -7.34
CA ALA A 168 -11.92 -12.72 -7.24
C ALA A 168 -12.25 -12.25 -8.65
N THR A 169 -13.53 -12.00 -8.90
CA THR A 169 -13.99 -11.36 -10.13
C THR A 169 -14.57 -10.00 -9.76
N PRO A 170 -14.34 -8.95 -10.57
CA PRO A 170 -14.99 -7.67 -10.35
C PRO A 170 -16.50 -7.88 -10.28
N ASP A 171 -17.13 -7.36 -9.23
CA ASP A 171 -18.57 -7.45 -9.08
C ASP A 171 -19.21 -6.65 -10.22
N LYS A 172 -19.88 -7.36 -11.14
CA LYS A 172 -20.50 -6.77 -12.35
C LYS A 172 -21.58 -5.73 -12.05
N ARG A 173 -22.03 -5.63 -10.79
CA ARG A 173 -22.96 -4.57 -10.33
C ARG A 173 -22.24 -3.23 -10.13
N TRP A 174 -20.92 -3.22 -10.01
CA TRP A 174 -20.15 -1.99 -9.91
C TRP A 174 -20.10 -1.31 -11.26
N MET A 175 -20.36 0.00 -11.26
CA MET A 175 -20.25 0.82 -12.45
C MET A 175 -18.79 0.87 -12.88
N ASN A 176 -18.54 0.79 -14.19
CA ASN A 176 -17.23 1.18 -14.70
C ASN A 176 -17.01 2.69 -14.45
N ALA A 177 -15.77 3.14 -14.59
CA ALA A 177 -15.40 4.53 -14.29
C ALA A 177 -16.25 5.55 -15.07
N ASP A 178 -16.54 5.29 -16.34
CA ASP A 178 -17.31 6.19 -17.20
C ASP A 178 -18.78 6.26 -16.77
N ASP A 179 -19.41 5.10 -16.48
CA ASP A 179 -20.78 5.00 -15.97
C ASP A 179 -20.93 5.67 -14.59
N TYR A 180 -19.93 5.48 -13.72
CA TYR A 180 -19.89 6.14 -12.42
C TYR A 180 -19.80 7.66 -12.58
N CYS A 181 -18.92 8.14 -13.46
CA CYS A 181 -18.79 9.57 -13.77
C CYS A 181 -20.10 10.16 -14.32
N ALA A 182 -20.76 9.44 -15.23
CA ALA A 182 -22.05 9.84 -15.80
C ALA A 182 -23.12 9.92 -14.70
N ALA A 183 -23.20 8.92 -13.82
CA ALA A 183 -24.15 8.89 -12.70
C ALA A 183 -23.89 10.05 -11.72
N CYS A 184 -22.64 10.33 -11.36
CA CYS A 184 -22.27 11.46 -10.52
C CYS A 184 -22.61 12.80 -11.18
N THR A 185 -22.31 12.96 -12.47
CA THR A 185 -22.63 14.18 -13.23
C THR A 185 -24.14 14.40 -13.30
N ALA A 186 -24.93 13.35 -13.52
CA ALA A 186 -26.39 13.40 -13.50
C ALA A 186 -26.97 13.85 -12.13
N LYS A 187 -26.21 13.67 -11.04
CA LYS A 187 -26.54 14.15 -9.69
C LYS A 187 -25.99 15.56 -9.40
N GLY A 188 -25.34 16.21 -10.37
CA GLY A 188 -24.78 17.55 -10.24
C GLY A 188 -23.37 17.60 -9.63
N TYR A 189 -22.71 16.45 -9.43
CA TYR A 189 -21.32 16.41 -8.97
C TYR A 189 -20.36 16.68 -10.14
N LYS A 190 -19.38 17.56 -9.93
CA LYS A 190 -18.27 17.74 -10.87
C LYS A 190 -17.26 16.60 -10.69
N VAL A 191 -17.22 15.67 -11.63
CA VAL A 191 -16.23 14.59 -11.63
C VAL A 191 -15.04 15.00 -12.49
N LYS A 192 -13.82 14.85 -11.96
CA LYS A 192 -12.57 14.96 -12.74
C LYS A 192 -12.04 13.55 -12.97
N LEU A 193 -11.86 13.17 -14.23
CA LEU A 193 -11.39 11.85 -14.66
C LEU A 193 -9.93 11.58 -14.26
N ASP A 194 -9.12 12.62 -14.05
CA ASP A 194 -7.67 12.52 -13.77
C ASP A 194 -7.30 11.80 -12.45
N ILE A 195 -8.27 11.33 -11.69
CA ILE A 195 -8.04 10.58 -10.43
C ILE A 195 -8.04 9.06 -10.68
N TRP A 196 -8.54 8.61 -11.84
CA TRP A 196 -8.77 7.19 -12.16
C TRP A 196 -8.19 6.74 -13.51
N ARG A 197 -7.38 7.57 -14.17
CA ARG A 197 -6.69 7.25 -15.43
C ARG A 197 -5.19 7.56 -15.31
#